data_AF-F9S860-F1
#
_entry.id   AF-F9S860-F1
#
_cell.length_a   1.000
_cell.length_b   1.000
_cell.length_c   1.000
_cell.angle_alpha   90.00
_cell.angle_beta   90.00
_cell.angle_gamma   90.00
#
_symmetry.space_group_name_H-M   'P 1'
#
loop_
_entity.id
_entity.type
_entity.pdbx_description
1 polymer ?
#
loop_
_entity_poly.entity_id
_entity_poly.type
_entity_poly.pdbx_seq_one_letter_code
_entity_poly.pdbx_strand_id
1 'polypeptide(L)'
;RCIRESIKELSDHPQISKELLFLDSDKGDKGFELIKKGKTITGIKFIFRWLKLGTIDELNQHEAMKTIRNLEIKRLQSNVRLSEGELESLAIAYRYIGKNEQALKIEESLSKRLLQQSNRESEDNQQAIDSLLDKIETLSKLSDNPDY
;
A
#
# COMPACT_ATOMS: atom_id res chain seq x y z
N ARG A 1 -10.66 42.73 12.97
CA ARG A 1 -10.01 41.95 14.05
C ARG A 1 -10.65 40.57 14.16
N CYS A 2 -11.97 40.48 14.34
CA CYS A 2 -12.71 39.22 14.47
C CYS A 2 -12.49 38.21 13.32
N ILE A 3 -12.51 38.64 12.05
CA ILE A 3 -12.37 37.73 10.90
C ILE A 3 -11.01 37.03 10.87
N ARG A 4 -9.92 37.72 11.24
CA ARG A 4 -8.57 37.11 11.28
C ARG A 4 -8.48 36.03 12.35
N GLU A 5 -9.04 36.29 13.52
CA GLU A 5 -9.07 35.33 14.64
C GLU A 5 -9.92 34.11 14.29
N SER A 6 -11.12 34.30 13.73
CA SER A 6 -11.99 33.20 13.30
C SER A 6 -11.36 32.35 12.19
N ILE A 7 -10.72 32.95 11.20
CA ILE A 7 -10.02 32.18 10.14
C ILE A 7 -8.85 31.38 10.71
N LYS A 8 -8.13 31.95 11.67
CA LYS A 8 -7.03 31.24 12.35
C LYS A 8 -7.57 30.05 13.13
N GLU A 9 -8.62 30.25 13.93
CA GLU A 9 -9.26 29.17 14.69
C GLU A 9 -9.78 28.04 13.78
N LEU A 10 -10.42 28.38 12.67
CA LEU A 10 -10.88 27.41 11.67
C LEU A 10 -9.71 26.70 10.97
N SER A 11 -8.60 27.40 10.73
CA SER A 11 -7.38 26.82 10.13
C SER A 11 -6.65 25.88 11.08
N ASP A 12 -6.72 26.13 12.39
CA ASP A 12 -6.05 25.32 13.42
C ASP A 12 -6.93 24.14 13.87
N HIS A 13 -8.24 24.16 13.55
CA HIS A 13 -9.15 23.09 13.92
C HIS A 13 -8.85 21.77 13.16
N PRO A 14 -8.62 20.64 13.85
CA PRO A 14 -8.16 19.39 13.22
C PRO A 14 -9.09 18.77 12.16
N GLN A 15 -10.39 19.07 12.24
CA GLN A 15 -11.38 18.58 11.28
C GLN A 15 -11.56 19.53 10.09
N ILE A 16 -11.50 20.85 10.34
CA ILE A 16 -11.81 21.87 9.32
C ILE A 16 -10.58 22.12 8.45
N SER A 17 -9.37 22.09 9.01
CA SER A 17 -8.11 22.21 8.28
C SER A 17 -7.91 21.12 7.22
N LYS A 18 -8.57 19.97 7.39
CA LYS A 18 -8.56 18.86 6.43
C LYS A 18 -9.50 19.10 5.25
N GLU A 19 -10.59 19.84 5.46
CA GLU A 19 -11.65 20.04 4.47
C GLU A 19 -11.60 21.42 3.79
N LEU A 20 -10.97 22.41 4.42
CA LEU A 20 -11.00 23.80 3.98
C LEU A 20 -9.64 24.47 4.13
N LEU A 21 -9.11 24.93 3.00
CA LEU A 21 -7.82 25.61 2.90
C LEU A 21 -8.03 27.11 2.66
N PHE A 22 -7.61 27.93 3.62
CA PHE A 22 -7.55 29.38 3.46
C PHE A 22 -6.24 29.80 2.76
N LEU A 23 -6.36 30.61 1.70
CA LEU A 23 -5.21 31.09 0.92
C LEU A 23 -4.80 32.49 1.34
N ASP A 24 -3.53 32.83 1.12
CA ASP A 24 -3.03 34.18 1.36
C ASP A 24 -3.51 35.13 0.25
N SER A 25 -3.92 36.33 0.65
CA SER A 25 -4.21 37.42 -0.29
C SER A 25 -2.95 38.16 -0.69
N ASP A 26 -3.00 38.85 -1.84
CA ASP A 26 -1.91 39.69 -2.34
C ASP A 26 -1.51 40.82 -1.37
N LYS A 27 -2.37 41.13 -0.39
CA LYS A 27 -2.16 42.18 0.62
C LYS A 27 -1.69 41.63 1.97
N GLY A 28 -1.39 40.32 2.06
CA GLY A 28 -0.86 39.66 3.24
C GLY A 28 -1.89 39.23 4.28
N ASP A 29 -3.20 39.41 4.01
CA ASP A 29 -4.27 38.85 4.84
C ASP A 29 -4.57 37.40 4.42
N LYS A 30 -4.66 36.47 5.38
CA LYS A 30 -4.96 35.05 5.12
C LYS A 30 -6.47 34.79 5.10
N GLY A 31 -6.95 34.13 4.06
CA GLY A 31 -8.33 33.63 3.91
C GLY A 31 -9.35 34.68 3.45
N PHE A 32 -8.96 35.95 3.32
CA PHE A 32 -9.82 37.01 2.82
C PHE A 32 -9.03 38.21 2.29
N GLU A 33 -9.70 39.04 1.51
CA GLU A 33 -9.21 40.33 1.02
C GLU A 33 -10.27 41.42 1.28
N LEU A 34 -9.83 42.61 1.70
CA LEU A 34 -10.69 43.76 1.86
C LEU A 34 -10.80 44.56 0.55
N ILE A 35 -12.04 44.77 0.11
CA ILE A 35 -12.36 45.65 -1.01
C ILE A 35 -12.60 47.05 -0.46
N LYS A 36 -11.77 48.01 -0.87
CA LYS A 36 -11.84 49.42 -0.44
C LYS A 36 -12.21 50.31 -1.62
N LYS A 37 -13.11 51.27 -1.40
CA LYS A 37 -13.41 52.35 -2.35
C LYS A 37 -13.04 53.68 -1.69
N GLY A 38 -11.83 54.16 -1.96
CA GLY A 38 -11.26 55.30 -1.24
C GLY A 38 -10.90 54.94 0.21
N LYS A 39 -11.38 55.72 1.18
CA LYS A 39 -11.11 55.49 2.62
C LYS A 39 -12.06 54.49 3.28
N THR A 40 -13.14 54.08 2.61
CA THR A 40 -14.15 53.18 3.17
C THR A 40 -13.97 51.74 2.67
N ILE A 41 -14.16 50.78 3.58
CA ILE A 41 -14.23 49.35 3.25
C ILE A 41 -15.65 49.08 2.75
N THR A 42 -15.76 48.67 1.49
CA THR A 42 -17.05 48.41 0.84
C THR A 42 -17.42 46.93 0.80
N GLY A 43 -16.45 46.03 1.01
CA GLY A 43 -16.73 44.61 1.04
C GLY A 43 -15.55 43.76 1.47
N ILE A 44 -15.83 42.48 1.67
CA ILE A 44 -14.87 41.45 2.05
C ILE A 44 -15.02 40.31 1.06
N LYS A 45 -13.91 39.91 0.45
CA LYS A 45 -13.83 38.76 -0.45
C LYS A 45 -13.13 37.63 0.28
N PHE A 46 -13.80 36.51 0.50
CA PHE A 46 -13.16 35.34 1.09
C PHE A 46 -12.36 34.57 0.05
N ILE A 47 -11.18 34.09 0.44
CA ILE A 47 -10.25 33.36 -0.42
C ILE A 47 -9.94 32.01 0.24
N PHE A 48 -10.71 30.99 -0.13
CA PHE A 48 -10.54 29.64 0.37
C PHE A 48 -10.83 28.62 -0.73
N ARG A 49 -10.41 27.38 -0.49
CA ARG A 49 -10.71 26.23 -1.34
C ARG A 49 -11.20 25.09 -0.47
N TRP A 50 -12.23 24.39 -0.93
CA TRP A 50 -12.62 23.11 -0.36
C TRP A 50 -11.57 22.08 -0.75
N LEU A 51 -10.86 21.57 0.24
CA LEU A 51 -10.13 20.31 0.13
C LEU A 51 -11.20 19.24 0.19
N LYS A 52 -11.76 18.88 -0.98
CA LYS A 52 -12.45 17.58 -1.05
C LYS A 52 -11.36 16.58 -0.68
N LEU A 53 -11.40 16.04 0.55
CA LEU A 53 -10.87 14.70 0.74
C LEU A 53 -11.56 13.92 -0.35
N GLY A 54 -10.77 13.44 -1.32
CA GLY A 54 -11.32 12.56 -2.34
C GLY A 54 -12.17 11.52 -1.63
N THR A 55 -13.24 11.10 -2.28
CA THR A 55 -14.05 9.97 -1.78
C THR A 55 -13.12 8.87 -1.27
N ILE A 56 -13.57 8.05 -0.30
CA ILE A 56 -12.75 6.92 0.20
C ILE A 56 -12.12 6.14 -0.98
N ASP A 57 -12.84 6.05 -2.09
CA ASP A 57 -12.38 5.50 -3.36
C ASP A 57 -11.18 6.24 -3.99
N GLU A 58 -11.17 7.58 -4.04
CA GLU A 58 -10.03 8.36 -4.53
C GLU A 58 -8.78 8.21 -3.65
N LEU A 59 -8.96 8.15 -2.32
CA LEU A 59 -7.86 7.91 -1.39
C LEU A 59 -7.29 6.50 -1.57
N ASN A 60 -8.18 5.50 -1.67
CA ASN A 60 -7.82 4.10 -1.92
C ASN A 60 -7.13 3.92 -3.28
N GLN A 61 -7.58 4.64 -4.32
CA GLN A 61 -6.92 4.64 -5.63
C GLN A 61 -5.52 5.24 -5.56
N HIS A 62 -5.35 6.33 -4.84
CA HIS A 62 -4.04 6.95 -4.67
C HIS A 62 -3.10 6.04 -3.87
N GLU A 63 -3.59 5.38 -2.83
CA GLU A 63 -2.84 4.39 -2.07
C GLU A 63 -2.46 3.18 -2.93
N ALA A 64 -3.41 2.62 -3.70
CA ALA A 64 -3.16 1.53 -4.63
C ALA A 64 -2.12 1.91 -5.71
N MET A 65 -2.16 3.14 -6.23
CA MET A 65 -1.15 3.63 -7.17
C MET A 65 0.22 3.74 -6.53
N LYS A 66 0.28 4.19 -5.26
CA LYS A 66 1.53 4.31 -4.51
C LYS A 66 2.14 2.94 -4.21
N THR A 67 1.33 1.96 -3.82
CA THR A 67 1.81 0.59 -3.55
C THR A 67 2.33 -0.07 -4.82
N ILE A 68 1.61 0.02 -5.94
CA ILE A 68 2.09 -0.49 -7.24
C ILE A 68 3.42 0.14 -7.60
N ARG A 69 3.53 1.47 -7.50
CA ARG A 69 4.75 2.18 -7.86
C ARG A 69 5.94 1.71 -7.03
N ASN A 70 5.77 1.61 -5.71
CA ASN A 70 6.85 1.19 -4.82
C ASN A 70 7.29 -0.25 -5.08
N LEU A 71 6.34 -1.16 -5.27
CA LEU A 71 6.63 -2.58 -5.47
C LEU A 71 7.21 -2.88 -6.86
N GLU A 72 6.72 -2.21 -7.91
CA GLU A 72 7.30 -2.32 -9.25
C GLU A 72 8.69 -1.67 -9.33
N ILE A 73 8.93 -0.58 -8.61
CA ILE A 73 10.28 -0.01 -8.49
C ILE A 73 11.22 -1.01 -7.81
N LYS A 74 10.82 -1.64 -6.69
CA LYS A 74 11.62 -2.69 -6.04
C LYS A 74 11.91 -3.85 -7.00
N ARG A 75 10.92 -4.26 -7.80
CA ARG A 75 11.07 -5.35 -8.77
C ARG A 75 12.01 -4.99 -9.92
N LEU A 76 11.83 -3.81 -10.54
CA LEU A 76 12.53 -3.41 -11.76
C LEU A 76 13.91 -2.79 -11.51
N GLN A 77 14.05 -1.97 -10.47
CA GLN A 77 15.32 -1.28 -10.19
C GLN A 77 16.24 -2.10 -9.30
N SER A 78 15.70 -2.76 -8.28
CA SER A 78 16.52 -3.51 -7.32
C SER A 78 16.72 -4.97 -7.73
N ASN A 79 15.98 -5.46 -8.74
CA ASN A 79 15.97 -6.86 -9.17
C ASN A 79 15.73 -7.85 -8.00
N VAL A 80 15.11 -7.35 -6.92
CA VAL A 80 14.84 -8.12 -5.70
C VAL A 80 13.53 -8.86 -5.89
N ARG A 81 13.55 -10.16 -5.60
CA ARG A 81 12.37 -11.01 -5.63
C ARG A 81 11.42 -10.57 -4.51
N LEU A 82 10.22 -10.11 -4.91
CA LEU A 82 9.16 -9.73 -3.97
C LEU A 82 8.77 -10.92 -3.07
N SER A 83 8.53 -10.59 -1.80
CA SER A 83 7.95 -11.51 -0.82
C SER A 83 6.52 -11.90 -1.23
N GLU A 84 6.02 -13.02 -0.71
CA GLU A 84 4.65 -13.49 -1.00
C GLU A 84 3.61 -12.46 -0.57
N GLY A 85 3.72 -11.90 0.64
CA GLY A 85 2.81 -10.84 1.10
C GLY A 85 2.90 -9.53 0.29
N GLU A 86 4.07 -9.23 -0.30
CA GLU A 86 4.22 -8.09 -1.20
C GLU A 86 3.57 -8.36 -2.57
N LEU A 87 3.64 -9.59 -3.07
CA LEU A 87 2.95 -10.01 -4.31
C LEU A 87 1.44 -10.00 -4.15
N GLU A 88 0.91 -10.44 -3.00
CA GLU A 88 -0.52 -10.35 -2.68
C GLU A 88 -0.99 -8.89 -2.63
N SER A 89 -0.24 -8.03 -1.93
CA SER A 89 -0.52 -6.59 -1.85
C SER A 89 -0.53 -5.95 -3.25
N LEU A 90 0.39 -6.36 -4.12
CA LEU A 90 0.47 -5.90 -5.50
C LEU A 90 -0.74 -6.36 -6.33
N ALA A 91 -1.16 -7.62 -6.20
CA ALA A 91 -2.33 -8.16 -6.90
C ALA A 91 -3.61 -7.42 -6.50
N ILE A 92 -3.81 -7.20 -5.20
CA ILE A 92 -4.95 -6.44 -4.67
C ILE A 92 -4.95 -5.02 -5.22
N ALA A 93 -3.80 -4.34 -5.22
CA ALA A 93 -3.69 -2.98 -5.76
C ALA A 93 -4.02 -2.92 -7.26
N TYR A 94 -3.56 -3.90 -8.06
CA TYR A 94 -3.91 -3.98 -9.48
C TYR A 94 -5.40 -4.25 -9.72
N ARG A 95 -6.07 -5.05 -8.88
CA ARG A 95 -7.53 -5.26 -8.93
C ARG A 95 -8.29 -3.97 -8.63
N TYR A 96 -7.87 -3.19 -7.63
CA TYR A 96 -8.50 -1.92 -7.29
C TYR A 96 -8.44 -0.88 -8.42
N ILE A 97 -7.42 -0.95 -9.27
CA ILE A 97 -7.25 -0.05 -10.43
C ILE A 97 -7.90 -0.63 -11.71
N GLY A 98 -8.50 -1.82 -11.63
CA GLY A 98 -9.17 -2.48 -12.75
C GLY A 98 -8.20 -3.14 -13.75
N LYS A 99 -6.93 -3.36 -13.37
CA LYS A 99 -5.92 -4.06 -14.18
C LYS A 99 -5.91 -5.56 -13.89
N ASN A 100 -7.05 -6.20 -14.15
CA ASN A 100 -7.29 -7.60 -13.80
C ASN A 100 -6.31 -8.58 -14.44
N GLU A 101 -5.88 -8.36 -15.69
CA GLU A 101 -4.90 -9.25 -16.35
C GLU A 101 -3.53 -9.27 -15.65
N GLN A 102 -3.09 -8.12 -15.13
CA GLN A 102 -1.82 -8.01 -14.41
C GLN A 102 -1.93 -8.65 -13.03
N ALA A 103 -3.05 -8.44 -12.34
CA ALA A 103 -3.33 -9.11 -11.07
C ALA A 103 -3.35 -10.64 -11.24
N LEU A 104 -3.99 -11.14 -12.30
CA LEU A 104 -4.11 -12.58 -12.55
C LEU A 104 -2.75 -13.24 -12.83
N LYS A 105 -1.87 -12.58 -13.60
CA LYS A 105 -0.49 -13.04 -13.80
C LYS A 105 0.31 -13.12 -12.50
N ILE A 106 0.06 -12.18 -11.58
CA ILE A 106 0.71 -12.15 -10.27
C ILE A 106 0.18 -13.29 -9.40
N GLU A 107 -1.13 -13.48 -9.32
CA GLU A 107 -1.80 -14.56 -8.58
C GLU A 107 -1.35 -15.94 -9.10
N GLU A 108 -1.24 -16.12 -10.42
CA GLU A 108 -0.69 -17.35 -11.02
C GLU A 108 0.77 -17.57 -10.63
N SER A 109 1.59 -16.52 -10.63
CA SER A 109 3.00 -16.61 -10.24
C SER A 109 3.18 -16.97 -8.76
N LEU A 110 2.28 -16.48 -7.91
CA LEU A 110 2.23 -16.80 -6.48
C LEU A 110 1.79 -18.25 -6.27
N SER A 111 0.73 -18.67 -6.96
CA SER A 111 0.22 -20.06 -6.91
C SER A 111 1.27 -21.07 -7.36
N LYS A 112 2.01 -20.78 -8.44
CA LYS A 112 3.12 -21.61 -8.91
C LYS A 112 4.25 -21.71 -7.88
N ARG A 113 4.53 -20.64 -7.15
CA ARG A 113 5.56 -20.64 -6.10
C ARG A 113 5.15 -21.54 -4.93
N LEU A 114 3.90 -21.43 -4.50
CA LEU A 114 3.35 -22.25 -3.42
C LEU A 114 3.38 -23.75 -3.76
N LEU A 115 2.97 -24.09 -4.98
CA LEU A 115 3.01 -25.47 -5.50
C LEU A 115 4.45 -26.03 -5.62
N GLN A 116 5.40 -25.19 -6.03
CA GLN A 116 6.81 -25.60 -6.08
C GLN A 116 7.40 -25.83 -4.70
N GLN A 117 6.98 -25.04 -3.71
CA GLN A 117 7.42 -25.22 -2.33
C GLN A 117 6.83 -26.50 -1.72
N SER A 118 5.54 -26.77 -1.92
CA SER A 118 4.92 -28.01 -1.44
C SER A 118 5.53 -29.26 -2.06
N ASN A 119 5.87 -29.20 -3.35
CA ASN A 119 6.53 -30.32 -4.03
C ASN A 119 7.95 -30.54 -3.50
N ARG A 120 8.73 -29.48 -3.26
CA ARG A 120 10.08 -29.60 -2.67
C ARG A 120 10.05 -30.17 -1.26
N GLU A 121 9.11 -29.71 -0.42
CA GLU A 121 8.94 -30.26 0.93
C GLU A 121 8.53 -31.74 0.91
N SER A 122 7.75 -32.14 -0.10
CA SER A 122 7.38 -33.54 -0.30
C SER A 122 8.56 -34.38 -0.78
N GLU A 123 9.35 -33.88 -1.74
CA GLU A 123 10.55 -34.54 -2.26
C GLU A 123 11.64 -34.68 -1.18
N ASP A 124 11.91 -33.64 -0.38
CA ASP A 124 12.87 -33.69 0.72
C ASP A 124 12.44 -34.69 1.81
N ASN A 125 11.14 -34.74 2.14
CA ASN A 125 10.62 -35.74 3.08
C ASN A 125 10.74 -37.16 2.54
N GLN A 126 10.46 -37.37 1.26
CA GLN A 126 10.58 -38.68 0.63
C GLN A 126 12.04 -39.16 0.64
N GLN A 127 12.99 -38.28 0.29
CA GLN A 127 14.42 -38.59 0.35
C GLN A 127 14.91 -38.87 1.78
N ALA A 128 14.37 -38.17 2.78
CA ALA A 128 14.68 -38.44 4.18
C ALA A 128 14.17 -39.80 4.65
N ILE A 129 12.96 -40.19 4.22
CA ILE A 129 12.39 -41.51 4.51
C ILE A 129 13.21 -42.61 3.83
N ASP A 130 13.55 -42.45 2.55
CA ASP A 130 14.35 -43.41 1.80
C ASP A 130 15.75 -43.58 2.45
N SER A 131 16.39 -42.49 2.86
CA SER A 131 17.67 -42.54 3.58
C SER A 131 17.58 -43.23 4.95
N LEU A 132 16.44 -43.10 5.65
CA LEU A 132 16.19 -43.81 6.90
C LEU A 132 15.97 -45.31 6.66
N LEU A 133 15.22 -45.68 5.63
CA LEU A 133 14.97 -47.07 5.26
C LEU A 133 16.27 -47.78 4.88
N ASP A 134 17.13 -47.14 4.08
CA ASP A 134 18.46 -47.68 3.73
C ASP A 134 19.34 -47.91 4.98
N LYS A 135 19.29 -46.99 5.95
CA LYS A 135 19.99 -47.15 7.24
C LYS A 135 19.43 -48.30 8.06
N ILE A 136 18.11 -48.50 8.06
CA ILE A 136 17.47 -49.62 8.77
C ILE A 136 17.85 -50.95 8.10
N GLU A 137 17.88 -51.00 6.77
CA GLU A 137 18.24 -52.22 6.03
C GLU A 137 19.73 -52.58 6.25
N THR A 138 20.63 -51.60 6.23
CA THR A 138 22.05 -51.82 6.52
C THR A 138 22.28 -52.29 7.97
N LEU A 139 21.55 -51.75 8.94
CA LEU A 139 21.61 -52.20 10.34
C LEU A 139 20.99 -53.60 10.52
N SER A 140 19.89 -53.91 9.83
CA SER A 140 19.26 -55.24 9.83
C SER A 140 20.22 -56.30 9.30
N LYS A 141 20.89 -56.04 8.17
CA LYS A 141 21.92 -56.93 7.60
C LYS A 141 23.11 -57.14 8.54
N LEU A 142 23.46 -56.14 9.36
CA LEU A 142 24.56 -56.24 10.32
C LEU A 142 24.15 -56.97 11.61
N SER A 143 22.86 -56.93 11.96
CA SER A 143 22.33 -57.42 13.23
C SER A 143 21.98 -58.91 13.22
N ASP A 144 21.95 -59.57 12.05
CA ASP A 144 21.66 -61.00 11.87
C ASP A 144 20.49 -61.51 12.74
N ASN A 145 19.43 -60.69 12.85
CA ASN A 145 18.28 -60.96 13.69
C ASN A 145 17.02 -61.06 12.81
N PRO A 146 16.57 -62.28 12.45
CA PRO A 146 15.39 -62.47 11.63
C PRO A 146 14.22 -62.81 12.55
N ASP A 147 13.35 -61.84 12.82
CA ASP A 147 12.00 -62.15 13.36
C ASP A 147 10.86 -61.67 12.46
N TYR A 148 11.20 -61.19 11.26
CA TYR A 148 10.34 -61.10 10.08
C TYR A 148 11.19 -61.03 8.81
#